data_AF-A0A6V8KZ64-F1
#
_entry.id   AF-A0A6V8KZ64-F1
#
_cell.length_a   1.000
_cell.length_b   1.000
_cell.length_c   1.000
_cell.angle_alpha   90.00
_cell.angle_beta   90.00
_cell.angle_gamma   90.00
#
_symmetry.space_group_name_H-M   'P 1'
#
loop_
_entity.id
_entity.type
_entity.pdbx_description
1 polymer ?
#
loop_
_entity_poly.entity_id
_entity_poly.type
_entity_poly.pdbx_seq_one_letter_code
_entity_poly.pdbx_strand_id
1 'polypeptide(L)'
;MARAAELGKELAFDLQLVAPNLPDWEVPAGHTEMSWLRELTMKGALRRYGPRAAATKAYDQLDRELKMIDELGFPGYFLIVHDIVSFCHRERIFCQGRGSAANSAVCYALGITNVDAVEHGLLFERFLAPERDGPPDIDVDIESDERERVIQHVYEKYGREHTAQVANVISYRPRSAVRDIAKAFGFSPGQQDAWSKQIDRWGASRPSTSTTSRATSSSSPTNCRRSPGTWASTPAAW
;
A
#
# COMPACT_ATOMS: atom_id res chain seq x y z
N MET A 1 -7.55 -42.74 15.48
CA MET A 1 -6.82 -42.38 14.24
C MET A 1 -7.71 -42.48 13.00
N ALA A 2 -8.31 -43.64 12.67
CA ALA A 2 -9.16 -43.79 11.46
C ALA A 2 -10.32 -42.78 11.34
N ARG A 3 -11.08 -42.59 12.42
CA ARG A 3 -12.20 -41.63 12.48
C ARG A 3 -11.78 -40.16 12.23
N ALA A 4 -10.58 -39.78 12.68
CA ALA A 4 -10.06 -38.42 12.47
C ALA A 4 -9.64 -38.20 11.01
N ALA A 5 -9.13 -39.24 10.35
CA ALA A 5 -8.78 -39.19 8.93
C ALA A 5 -10.01 -39.12 8.02
N GLU A 6 -11.10 -39.80 8.37
CA GLU A 6 -12.39 -39.68 7.67
C GLU A 6 -12.94 -38.26 7.76
N LEU A 7 -13.03 -37.70 8.97
CA LEU A 7 -13.49 -36.31 9.19
C LEU A 7 -12.59 -35.28 8.47
N GLY A 8 -11.27 -35.48 8.47
CA GLY A 8 -10.35 -34.58 7.77
C GLY A 8 -10.57 -34.53 6.25
N LYS A 9 -11.06 -35.62 5.64
CA LYS A 9 -11.42 -35.64 4.21
C LYS A 9 -12.77 -34.98 3.96
N GLU A 10 -13.75 -35.21 4.82
CA GLU A 10 -15.09 -34.62 4.70
C GLU A 10 -15.09 -33.10 4.90
N LEU A 11 -14.18 -32.59 5.74
CA LEU A 11 -14.05 -31.17 6.06
C LEU A 11 -13.01 -30.43 5.22
N ALA A 12 -12.38 -31.11 4.24
CA ALA A 12 -11.41 -30.47 3.35
C ALA A 12 -12.13 -29.56 2.35
N PHE A 13 -11.68 -28.31 2.24
CA PHE A 13 -12.15 -27.37 1.23
C PHE A 13 -10.98 -26.58 0.66
N ASP A 14 -11.14 -26.10 -0.57
CA ASP A 14 -10.16 -25.27 -1.25
C ASP A 14 -10.44 -23.78 -0.98
N LEU A 15 -9.42 -23.05 -0.55
CA LEU A 15 -9.48 -21.60 -0.30
C LEU A 15 -9.53 -20.78 -1.59
N GLN A 16 -9.18 -21.35 -2.74
CA GLN A 16 -9.27 -20.66 -4.04
C GLN A 16 -10.72 -20.35 -4.44
N LEU A 17 -11.72 -21.00 -3.82
CA LEU A 17 -13.15 -20.71 -4.01
C LEU A 17 -13.60 -19.36 -3.40
N VAL A 18 -12.73 -18.61 -2.71
CA VAL A 18 -13.09 -17.38 -1.96
C VAL A 18 -12.54 -16.11 -2.62
N ALA A 19 -12.24 -16.14 -3.92
CA ALA A 19 -11.84 -14.96 -4.70
C ALA A 19 -13.01 -14.42 -5.53
N PRO A 20 -13.95 -13.66 -4.92
CA PRO A 20 -15.07 -13.09 -5.64
C PRO A 20 -14.59 -12.05 -6.66
N ASN A 21 -15.42 -11.83 -7.68
CA ASN A 21 -15.25 -10.68 -8.57
C ASN A 21 -15.35 -9.37 -7.78
N LEU A 22 -14.82 -8.30 -8.36
CA LEU A 22 -15.06 -6.95 -7.85
C LEU A 22 -16.57 -6.69 -7.76
N PRO A 23 -17.04 -5.93 -6.75
CA PRO A 23 -18.45 -5.63 -6.60
C PRO A 23 -18.95 -4.80 -7.80
N ASP A 24 -20.16 -5.10 -8.26
CA ASP A 24 -20.83 -4.32 -9.30
C ASP A 24 -21.05 -2.87 -8.81
N TRP A 25 -20.78 -1.90 -9.68
CA TRP A 25 -20.99 -0.48 -9.40
C TRP A 25 -22.35 0.01 -9.88
N GLU A 26 -23.08 0.72 -9.00
CA GLU A 26 -24.31 1.41 -9.40
C GLU A 26 -24.01 2.57 -10.36
N VAL A 27 -24.35 2.37 -11.64
CA VAL A 27 -24.25 3.38 -12.69
C VAL A 27 -25.62 3.98 -13.02
N PRO A 28 -25.66 5.23 -13.52
CA PRO A 28 -26.91 5.85 -13.98
C PRO A 28 -27.59 5.01 -15.07
N ALA A 29 -28.92 5.12 -15.15
CA ALA A 29 -29.71 4.38 -16.13
C ALA A 29 -29.20 4.59 -17.57
N GLY A 30 -29.05 3.49 -18.31
CA GLY A 30 -28.54 3.50 -19.69
C GLY A 30 -27.01 3.42 -19.80
N HIS A 31 -26.28 3.37 -18.68
CA HIS A 31 -24.84 3.17 -18.68
C HIS A 31 -24.45 1.75 -18.24
N THR A 32 -23.33 1.28 -18.78
CA THR A 32 -22.46 0.26 -18.16
C THR A 32 -21.35 0.94 -17.34
N GLU A 33 -20.68 0.21 -16.45
CA GLU A 33 -19.50 0.69 -15.71
C GLU A 33 -18.47 1.34 -16.65
N MET A 34 -18.14 0.65 -17.75
CA MET A 34 -17.16 1.15 -18.71
C MET A 34 -17.63 2.42 -19.41
N SER A 35 -18.91 2.48 -19.81
CA SER A 35 -19.46 3.68 -20.45
C SER A 35 -19.49 4.88 -19.49
N TRP A 36 -19.75 4.62 -18.21
CA TRP A 36 -19.79 5.65 -17.17
C TRP A 36 -18.38 6.13 -16.81
N LEU A 37 -17.43 5.20 -16.69
CA LEU A 37 -16.02 5.53 -16.51
C LEU A 37 -15.51 6.41 -17.66
N ARG A 38 -15.85 6.06 -18.91
CA ARG A 38 -15.49 6.87 -20.08
C ARG A 38 -16.11 8.27 -19.99
N GLU A 39 -17.39 8.39 -19.65
CA GLU A 39 -18.07 9.68 -19.48
C GLU A 39 -17.37 10.57 -18.42
N LEU A 40 -17.07 10.02 -17.24
CA LEU A 40 -16.38 10.72 -16.17
C LEU A 40 -14.96 11.12 -16.57
N THR A 41 -14.25 10.21 -17.23
CA THR A 41 -12.89 10.45 -17.75
C THR A 41 -12.88 11.59 -18.75
N MET A 42 -13.82 11.63 -19.70
CA MET A 42 -13.89 12.70 -20.69
C MET A 42 -14.24 14.05 -20.06
N LYS A 43 -15.14 14.08 -19.07
CA LYS A 43 -15.44 15.30 -18.29
C LYS A 43 -14.20 15.79 -17.52
N GLY A 44 -13.47 14.87 -16.91
CA GLY A 44 -12.23 15.16 -16.20
C GLY A 44 -11.12 15.67 -17.13
N ALA A 45 -10.94 15.01 -18.27
CA ALA A 45 -9.99 15.38 -19.30
C ALA A 45 -10.27 16.77 -19.86
N LEU A 46 -11.54 17.11 -20.14
CA LEU A 46 -11.90 18.46 -20.57
C LEU A 46 -11.50 19.53 -19.54
N ARG A 47 -11.66 19.24 -18.23
CA ARG A 47 -11.28 20.17 -17.16
C ARG A 47 -9.76 20.33 -17.01
N ARG A 48 -8.99 19.26 -17.17
CA ARG A 48 -7.54 19.24 -16.89
C ARG A 48 -6.67 19.46 -18.12
N TYR A 49 -7.04 18.90 -19.27
CA TYR A 49 -6.32 19.00 -20.54
C TYR A 49 -6.93 20.00 -21.52
N GLY A 50 -8.20 20.38 -21.33
CA GLY A 50 -8.93 21.20 -22.28
C GLY A 50 -9.50 20.41 -23.46
N PRO A 51 -9.93 21.09 -24.54
CA PRO A 51 -10.56 20.44 -25.70
C PRO A 51 -9.61 19.46 -26.41
N ARG A 52 -10.17 18.35 -26.92
CA ARG A 52 -9.40 17.30 -27.64
C ARG A 52 -8.52 17.82 -28.76
N ALA A 53 -8.97 18.84 -29.49
CA ALA A 53 -8.20 19.46 -30.56
C ALA A 53 -6.87 20.09 -30.09
N ALA A 54 -6.81 20.56 -28.84
CA ALA A 54 -5.62 21.17 -28.25
C ALA A 54 -4.69 20.18 -27.54
N ALA A 55 -5.20 19.00 -27.17
CA ALA A 55 -4.49 18.02 -26.33
C ALA A 55 -4.51 16.60 -26.94
N THR A 56 -4.29 16.47 -28.24
CA THR A 56 -4.41 15.19 -28.99
C THR A 56 -3.65 14.04 -28.33
N LYS A 57 -2.40 14.26 -27.92
CA LYS A 57 -1.58 13.25 -27.22
C LYS A 57 -2.24 12.71 -25.96
N ALA A 58 -2.87 13.57 -25.17
CA ALA A 58 -3.52 13.16 -23.93
C ALA A 58 -4.77 12.32 -24.21
N TYR A 59 -5.60 12.73 -25.18
CA TYR A 59 -6.78 11.97 -25.55
C TYR A 59 -6.46 10.63 -26.22
N ASP A 60 -5.38 10.55 -27.00
CA ASP A 60 -4.93 9.28 -27.57
C ASP A 60 -4.43 8.32 -26.48
N GLN A 61 -3.76 8.83 -25.45
CA GLN A 61 -3.37 8.05 -24.28
C GLN A 61 -4.60 7.58 -23.49
N LEU A 62 -5.55 8.48 -23.21
CA LEU A 62 -6.81 8.14 -22.53
C LEU A 62 -7.58 7.04 -23.26
N ASP A 63 -7.68 7.10 -24.59
CA ASP A 63 -8.38 6.08 -25.37
C ASP A 63 -7.70 4.71 -25.30
N ARG A 64 -6.35 4.67 -25.25
CA ARG A 64 -5.59 3.42 -25.05
C ARG A 64 -5.79 2.85 -23.65
N GLU A 65 -5.68 3.68 -22.62
CA GLU A 65 -5.87 3.25 -21.24
C GLU A 65 -7.28 2.73 -21.00
N LEU A 66 -8.30 3.48 -21.46
CA LEU A 66 -9.71 3.06 -21.34
C LEU A 66 -9.97 1.74 -22.07
N LYS A 67 -9.36 1.52 -23.24
CA LYS A 67 -9.48 0.24 -23.94
C LYS A 67 -8.88 -0.91 -23.12
N MET A 68 -7.70 -0.71 -22.53
CA MET A 68 -7.05 -1.73 -21.71
C MET A 68 -7.84 -2.02 -20.42
N ILE A 69 -8.42 -0.99 -19.79
CA ILE A 69 -9.28 -1.15 -18.60
C ILE A 69 -10.52 -2.00 -18.93
N ASP A 70 -11.11 -1.79 -20.11
CA ASP A 70 -12.26 -2.57 -20.61
C ASP A 70 -11.87 -4.03 -20.86
N GLU A 71 -10.76 -4.26 -21.58
CA GLU A 71 -10.25 -5.61 -21.90
C GLU A 71 -9.92 -6.43 -20.65
N LEU A 72 -9.44 -5.78 -19.58
CA LEU A 72 -9.08 -6.43 -18.32
C LEU A 72 -10.23 -6.49 -17.30
N GLY A 73 -11.37 -5.87 -17.60
CA GLY A 73 -12.55 -5.94 -16.74
C GLY A 73 -12.40 -5.21 -15.39
N PHE A 74 -11.68 -4.08 -15.37
CA PHE A 74 -11.51 -3.27 -14.15
C PHE A 74 -12.27 -1.92 -14.09
N PRO A 75 -13.35 -1.64 -14.86
CA PRO A 75 -13.97 -0.32 -14.80
C PRO A 75 -14.59 0.00 -13.44
N GLY A 76 -15.27 -0.95 -12.79
CA GLY A 76 -15.83 -0.79 -11.44
C GLY A 76 -14.78 -0.38 -10.40
N TYR A 77 -13.57 -0.91 -10.48
CA TYR A 77 -12.49 -0.54 -9.56
C TYR A 77 -12.10 0.94 -9.67
N PHE A 78 -11.95 1.46 -10.89
CA PHE A 78 -11.68 2.88 -11.10
C PHE A 78 -12.85 3.76 -10.61
N LEU A 79 -14.09 3.29 -10.76
CA LEU A 79 -15.28 4.01 -10.27
C LEU A 79 -15.32 4.09 -8.74
N ILE A 80 -14.98 3.00 -8.05
CA ILE A 80 -14.88 2.97 -6.57
C ILE A 80 -13.84 3.98 -6.09
N VAL A 81 -12.64 3.96 -6.67
CA VAL A 81 -11.58 4.90 -6.26
C VAL A 81 -11.95 6.34 -6.60
N HIS A 82 -12.50 6.58 -7.79
CA HIS A 82 -12.99 7.90 -8.18
C HIS A 82 -14.05 8.43 -7.21
N ASP A 83 -14.94 7.58 -6.71
CA ASP A 83 -15.95 7.98 -5.73
C ASP A 83 -15.33 8.41 -4.39
N ILE A 84 -14.39 7.62 -3.87
CA ILE A 84 -13.66 7.95 -2.63
C ILE A 84 -12.94 9.29 -2.78
N VAL A 85 -12.23 9.48 -3.89
CA VAL A 85 -11.52 10.74 -4.18
C VAL A 85 -12.50 11.91 -4.39
N SER A 86 -13.62 11.67 -5.07
CA SER A 86 -14.67 12.68 -5.25
C SER A 86 -15.31 13.10 -3.93
N PHE A 87 -15.49 12.16 -3.00
CA PHE A 87 -15.91 12.47 -1.63
C PHE A 87 -14.88 13.35 -0.94
N CYS A 88 -13.60 12.97 -0.95
CA CYS A 88 -12.54 13.80 -0.37
C CYS A 88 -12.54 15.23 -0.94
N HIS A 89 -12.64 15.38 -2.26
CA HIS A 89 -12.69 16.70 -2.89
C HIS A 89 -13.91 17.54 -2.48
N ARG A 90 -15.09 16.93 -2.38
CA ARG A 90 -16.31 17.61 -1.93
C ARG A 90 -16.22 18.08 -0.48
N GLU A 91 -15.68 17.23 0.38
CA GLU A 91 -15.52 17.49 1.81
C GLU A 91 -14.27 18.31 2.15
N ARG A 92 -13.48 18.68 1.13
CA ARG A 92 -12.19 19.39 1.26
C ARG A 92 -11.16 18.64 2.11
N ILE A 93 -11.16 17.32 2.03
CA ILE A 93 -10.17 16.45 2.65
C ILE A 93 -9.00 16.27 1.69
N PHE A 94 -7.77 16.47 2.15
CA PHE A 94 -6.60 16.24 1.29
C PHE A 94 -6.43 14.76 1.00
N CYS A 95 -6.37 14.41 -0.28
CA CYS A 95 -6.05 13.07 -0.74
C CYS A 95 -5.18 13.08 -1.99
N GLN A 96 -4.38 12.04 -2.17
CA GLN A 96 -3.48 11.90 -3.32
C GLN A 96 -3.27 10.43 -3.66
N GLY A 97 -3.51 10.05 -4.91
CA GLY A 97 -3.12 8.74 -5.42
C GLY A 97 -1.60 8.60 -5.47
N ARG A 98 -1.08 7.44 -5.03
CA ARG A 98 0.36 7.12 -4.99
C ARG A 98 0.69 5.89 -5.83
N GLY A 99 1.99 5.57 -5.89
CA GLY A 99 2.48 4.37 -6.57
C GLY A 99 2.26 4.42 -8.08
N SER A 100 1.89 3.28 -8.66
CA SER A 100 1.73 3.14 -10.11
C SER A 100 0.54 3.91 -10.69
N ALA A 101 -0.44 4.31 -9.88
CA ALA A 101 -1.57 5.10 -10.32
C ALA A 101 -1.15 6.44 -10.96
N ALA A 102 0.01 7.00 -10.57
CA ALA A 102 0.56 8.22 -11.14
C ALA A 102 0.93 8.10 -12.63
N ASN A 103 1.09 6.88 -13.15
CA ASN A 103 1.42 6.62 -14.55
C ASN A 103 0.19 6.60 -15.49
N SER A 104 -1.02 6.85 -14.96
CA SER A 104 -2.26 6.78 -15.73
C SER A 104 -2.85 8.16 -16.02
N ALA A 105 -3.08 8.45 -17.30
CA ALA A 105 -3.82 9.61 -17.74
C ALA A 105 -5.29 9.55 -17.29
N VAL A 106 -5.89 8.35 -17.20
CA VAL A 106 -7.25 8.15 -16.66
C VAL A 106 -7.31 8.54 -15.18
N CYS A 107 -6.36 8.08 -14.36
CA CYS A 107 -6.27 8.48 -12.95
C CYS A 107 -6.10 10.00 -12.80
N TYR A 108 -5.28 10.62 -13.65
CA TYR A 108 -5.13 12.07 -13.66
C TYR A 108 -6.44 12.78 -14.05
N ALA A 109 -7.12 12.34 -15.11
CA ALA A 109 -8.37 12.93 -15.57
C ALA A 109 -9.48 12.84 -14.50
N LEU A 110 -9.58 11.69 -13.82
CA LEU A 110 -10.52 11.46 -12.72
C LEU A 110 -10.16 12.24 -11.44
N GLY A 111 -8.95 12.82 -11.38
CA GLY A 111 -8.44 13.53 -10.22
C GLY A 111 -7.95 12.64 -9.08
N ILE A 112 -7.78 11.34 -9.34
CA ILE A 112 -7.16 10.39 -8.40
C ILE A 112 -5.71 10.78 -8.15
N THR A 113 -5.00 11.21 -9.21
CA THR A 113 -3.63 11.70 -9.12
C THR A 113 -3.54 13.15 -9.60
N ASN A 114 -2.59 13.90 -9.05
CA ASN A 114 -2.26 15.25 -9.51
C ASN A 114 -1.03 15.31 -10.43
N VAL A 115 -0.51 14.17 -10.86
CA VAL A 115 0.65 14.08 -11.78
C VAL A 115 0.14 13.80 -13.18
N ASP A 116 0.51 14.67 -14.13
CA ASP A 116 0.17 14.47 -15.54
C ASP A 116 1.11 13.43 -16.18
N ALA A 117 0.61 12.21 -16.34
CA ALA A 117 1.35 11.11 -16.96
C ALA A 117 1.79 11.43 -18.41
N VAL A 118 1.01 12.23 -19.13
CA VAL A 118 1.26 12.56 -20.55
C VAL A 118 2.37 13.59 -20.66
N GLU A 119 2.33 14.64 -19.83
CA GLU A 119 3.38 15.66 -19.78
C GLU A 119 4.73 15.06 -19.38
N HIS A 120 4.73 14.13 -18.42
CA HIS A 120 5.94 13.51 -17.89
C HIS A 120 6.37 12.24 -18.64
N GLY A 121 5.64 11.80 -19.67
CA GLY A 121 5.98 10.61 -20.46
C GLY A 121 6.03 9.32 -19.63
N LEU A 122 5.13 9.18 -18.64
CA LEU A 122 5.05 8.02 -17.79
C LEU A 122 4.40 6.85 -18.52
N LEU A 123 4.87 5.63 -18.25
CA LEU A 123 4.43 4.41 -18.93
C LEU A 123 3.27 3.76 -18.19
N PHE A 124 2.09 3.76 -18.83
CA PHE A 124 0.88 3.14 -18.28
C PHE A 124 1.02 1.63 -18.08
N GLU A 125 1.79 0.96 -18.93
CA GLU A 125 2.00 -0.50 -18.87
C GLU A 125 2.69 -0.95 -17.58
N ARG A 126 3.36 -0.03 -16.86
CA ARG A 126 3.90 -0.32 -15.52
C ARG A 126 2.82 -0.44 -14.46
N PHE A 127 1.66 0.15 -14.70
CA PHE A 127 0.51 0.18 -13.81
C PHE A 127 -0.46 -0.96 -14.12
N LEU A 128 -0.81 -1.11 -15.40
CA LEU A 128 -1.75 -2.13 -15.85
C LEU A 128 -1.20 -2.80 -17.11
N ALA A 129 -1.07 -4.12 -17.07
CA ALA A 129 -0.57 -4.92 -18.19
C ALA A 129 -1.27 -6.28 -18.23
N PRO A 130 -1.62 -6.81 -19.41
CA PRO A 130 -2.25 -8.13 -19.53
C PRO A 130 -1.41 -9.28 -18.96
N GLU A 131 -0.08 -9.15 -18.97
CA GLU A 131 0.83 -10.18 -18.48
C GLU A 131 1.00 -10.17 -16.95
N ARG A 132 0.34 -9.25 -16.24
CA ARG A 132 0.43 -9.13 -14.78
C ARG A 132 -0.74 -9.86 -14.12
N ASP A 133 -0.42 -10.78 -13.23
CA ASP A 133 -1.44 -11.46 -12.42
C ASP A 133 -2.00 -10.50 -11.35
N GLY A 134 -3.32 -10.28 -11.40
CA GLY A 134 -4.09 -9.61 -10.36
C GLY A 134 -4.52 -8.16 -10.66
N PRO A 135 -5.45 -7.62 -9.85
CA PRO A 135 -5.96 -6.27 -10.03
C PRO A 135 -4.86 -5.20 -9.87
N PRO A 136 -4.99 -4.04 -10.53
CA PRO A 136 -4.07 -2.92 -10.32
C PRO A 136 -4.17 -2.41 -8.87
N ASP A 137 -3.04 -1.97 -8.32
CA ASP A 137 -3.02 -1.35 -6.99
C ASP A 137 -3.14 0.18 -7.15
N ILE A 138 -4.25 0.74 -6.66
CA ILE A 138 -4.53 2.18 -6.66
C ILE A 138 -4.61 2.63 -5.22
N ASP A 139 -3.44 2.90 -4.66
CA ASP A 139 -3.30 3.44 -3.33
C ASP A 139 -3.69 4.93 -3.30
N VAL A 140 -4.54 5.32 -2.35
CA VAL A 140 -4.89 6.72 -2.08
C VAL A 140 -4.44 7.07 -0.66
N ASP A 141 -3.55 8.05 -0.57
CA ASP A 141 -3.18 8.66 0.70
C ASP A 141 -4.24 9.70 1.08
N ILE A 142 -4.67 9.68 2.35
CA ILE A 142 -5.71 10.56 2.90
C ILE A 142 -5.15 11.24 4.14
N GLU A 143 -5.52 12.50 4.36
CA GLU A 143 -5.22 13.23 5.59
C GLU A 143 -5.60 12.44 6.84
N SER A 144 -4.66 12.34 7.79
CA SER A 144 -4.75 11.44 8.95
C SER A 144 -5.99 11.71 9.81
N ASP A 145 -6.24 12.98 10.12
CA ASP A 145 -7.30 13.39 11.06
C ASP A 145 -8.71 13.22 10.45
N GLU A 146 -8.79 13.26 9.12
CA GLU A 146 -10.05 13.15 8.36
C GLU A 146 -10.29 11.73 7.80
N ARG A 147 -9.31 10.83 7.93
CA ARG A 147 -9.36 9.46 7.39
C ARG A 147 -10.60 8.69 7.87
N GLU A 148 -11.00 8.88 9.12
CA GLU A 148 -12.18 8.22 9.68
C GLU A 148 -13.46 8.61 8.95
N ARG A 149 -13.63 9.87 8.54
CA ARG A 149 -14.81 10.30 7.77
C ARG A 149 -14.88 9.62 6.42
N VAL A 150 -13.74 9.43 5.75
CA VAL A 150 -13.69 8.72 4.47
C VAL A 150 -14.02 7.25 4.66
N ILE A 151 -13.55 6.62 5.75
CA ILE A 151 -13.93 5.25 6.11
C ILE A 151 -15.44 5.16 6.30
N GLN A 152 -16.05 6.08 7.05
CA GLN A 152 -17.49 6.08 7.26
C GLN A 152 -18.27 6.25 5.94
N HIS A 153 -17.82 7.11 5.01
CA HIS A 153 -18.42 7.20 3.67
C HIS A 153 -18.40 5.86 2.93
N VAL A 154 -17.28 5.13 2.98
CA VAL A 154 -17.17 3.78 2.38
C VAL A 154 -18.15 2.81 3.04
N TYR A 155 -18.24 2.79 4.38
CA TYR A 155 -19.18 1.92 5.09
C TYR A 155 -20.65 2.26 4.83
N GLU A 156 -20.99 3.56 4.78
CA GLU A 156 -22.35 4.03 4.48
C GLU A 156 -22.76 3.68 3.05
N LYS A 157 -21.83 3.79 2.10
CA LYS A 157 -22.11 3.55 0.69
C LYS A 157 -22.16 2.07 0.31
N TYR A 158 -21.19 1.28 0.75
CA TYR A 158 -21.08 -0.14 0.33
C TYR A 158 -21.66 -1.12 1.36
N GLY A 159 -22.00 -0.62 2.56
CA GLY A 159 -22.54 -1.41 3.64
C GLY A 159 -21.48 -2.21 4.39
N ARG A 160 -21.83 -2.62 5.61
CA ARG A 160 -20.95 -3.38 6.51
C ARG A 160 -20.70 -4.82 6.06
N GLU A 161 -21.55 -5.36 5.20
CA GLU A 161 -21.41 -6.72 4.68
C GLU A 161 -20.33 -6.82 3.59
N HIS A 162 -20.04 -5.70 2.92
CA HIS A 162 -19.06 -5.63 1.82
C HIS A 162 -17.82 -4.80 2.16
N THR A 163 -17.76 -4.23 3.37
CA THR A 163 -16.66 -3.35 3.81
C THR A 163 -16.09 -3.86 5.13
N ALA A 164 -14.77 -4.00 5.19
CA ALA A 164 -14.05 -4.36 6.40
C ALA A 164 -12.70 -3.64 6.47
N GLN A 165 -12.20 -3.46 7.70
CA GLN A 165 -10.80 -3.06 7.90
C GLN A 165 -9.91 -4.30 7.90
N VAL A 166 -8.72 -4.18 7.31
CA VAL A 166 -7.70 -5.23 7.35
C VAL A 166 -6.97 -5.17 8.69
N ALA A 167 -6.91 -6.31 9.38
CA ALA A 167 -6.21 -6.41 10.66
C ALA A 167 -4.72 -6.67 10.47
N ASN A 168 -3.88 -5.99 11.25
CA ASN A 168 -2.47 -6.31 11.35
C ASN A 168 -2.23 -7.37 12.44
N VAL A 169 -1.64 -8.50 12.06
CA VAL A 169 -1.24 -9.54 13.02
C VAL A 169 0.18 -9.27 13.51
N ILE A 170 0.33 -8.86 14.77
CA ILE A 170 1.64 -8.60 15.38
C ILE A 170 2.24 -9.93 15.84
N SER A 171 3.38 -10.29 15.27
CA SER A 171 4.16 -11.48 15.66
C SER A 171 5.33 -11.12 16.59
N TYR A 172 5.80 -12.12 17.36
CA TYR A 172 6.98 -11.97 18.20
C TYR A 172 8.22 -11.69 17.35
N ARG A 173 8.75 -10.47 17.45
CA ARG A 173 10.07 -10.14 16.91
C ARG A 173 11.16 -10.57 17.89
N PRO A 174 12.39 -10.87 17.44
CA PRO A 174 13.47 -11.35 18.32
C PRO A 174 13.74 -10.47 19.55
N ARG A 175 13.64 -9.14 19.39
CA ARG A 175 13.77 -8.19 20.51
C ARG A 175 12.68 -8.35 21.54
N SER A 176 11.42 -8.45 21.11
CA SER A 176 10.27 -8.68 21.99
C SER A 176 10.40 -10.02 22.72
N ALA A 177 10.82 -11.08 22.00
CA ALA A 177 11.06 -12.40 22.59
C ALA A 177 12.07 -12.36 23.75
N VAL A 178 13.21 -11.70 23.54
CA VAL A 178 14.24 -11.60 24.58
C VAL A 178 13.81 -10.74 25.75
N ARG A 179 13.10 -9.63 25.52
CA ARG A 179 12.57 -8.81 26.62
C ARG A 179 11.58 -9.60 27.47
N ASP A 180 10.67 -10.33 26.83
CA ASP A 180 9.63 -11.07 27.55
C ASP A 180 10.18 -12.26 28.33
N ILE A 181 11.14 -12.99 27.76
CA ILE A 181 11.86 -14.05 28.48
C ILE A 181 12.65 -13.44 29.66
N ALA A 182 13.40 -12.36 29.44
CA ALA A 182 14.16 -11.70 30.50
C ALA A 182 13.26 -11.18 31.63
N LYS A 183 12.09 -10.66 31.29
CA LYS A 183 11.06 -10.27 32.25
C LYS A 183 10.54 -11.48 33.03
N ALA A 184 10.25 -12.60 32.36
CA ALA A 184 9.78 -13.83 33.00
C ALA A 184 10.80 -14.40 34.01
N PHE A 185 12.10 -14.25 33.73
CA PHE A 185 13.19 -14.62 34.64
C PHE A 185 13.48 -13.58 35.74
N GLY A 186 12.74 -12.48 35.80
CA GLY A 186 12.87 -11.47 36.86
C GLY A 186 14.01 -10.47 36.67
N PHE A 187 14.55 -10.33 35.45
CA PHE A 187 15.60 -9.36 35.17
C PHE A 187 15.06 -7.92 35.08
N SER A 188 15.89 -6.95 35.46
CA SER A 188 15.50 -5.53 35.47
C SER A 188 15.27 -4.96 34.06
N PRO A 189 14.46 -3.89 33.90
CA PRO A 189 14.26 -3.23 32.60
C PRO A 189 15.55 -2.83 31.90
N GLY A 190 16.57 -2.39 32.66
CA GLY A 190 17.89 -2.05 32.10
C GLY A 190 18.63 -3.24 31.50
N GLN A 191 18.52 -4.43 32.12
CA GLN A 191 19.09 -5.68 31.57
C GLN A 191 18.31 -6.14 30.34
N GLN A 192 16.97 -6.05 30.36
CA GLN A 192 16.11 -6.35 29.22
C GLN A 192 16.45 -5.46 28.01
N ASP A 193 16.63 -4.16 28.24
CA ASP A 193 17.05 -3.19 27.21
C ASP A 193 18.43 -3.51 26.65
N ALA A 194 19.40 -3.79 27.53
CA ALA A 194 20.77 -4.09 27.12
C ALA A 194 20.83 -5.33 26.23
N TRP A 195 20.14 -6.41 26.59
CA TRP A 195 20.13 -7.64 25.80
C TRP A 195 19.34 -7.52 24.50
N SER A 196 18.18 -6.86 24.52
CA SER A 196 17.40 -6.65 23.30
C SER A 196 18.13 -5.78 22.27
N LYS A 197 18.94 -4.80 22.70
CA LYS A 197 19.77 -3.97 21.81
C LYS A 197 20.94 -4.74 21.18
N GLN A 198 21.44 -5.80 21.82
CA GLN A 198 22.48 -6.66 21.23
C GLN A 198 21.94 -7.51 20.07
N ILE A 199 20.63 -7.64 19.96
CA ILE A 199 19.95 -8.27 18.83
C ILE A 199 19.64 -7.18 17.82
N ASP A 200 20.66 -6.80 17.06
CA ASP A 200 20.50 -6.09 15.80
C ASP A 200 21.15 -6.92 14.71
N ARG A 201 20.34 -7.27 13.70
CA ARG A 201 20.67 -8.02 12.48
C ARG A 201 20.53 -9.54 12.58
N TRP A 202 19.43 -10.01 12.01
CA TRP A 202 19.43 -11.28 11.28
C TRP A 202 20.47 -11.12 10.15
N GLY A 203 21.63 -11.78 10.25
CA GLY A 203 22.64 -11.76 9.18
C GLY A 203 24.13 -11.77 9.56
N ALA A 204 24.51 -11.90 10.83
CA ALA A 204 25.89 -12.23 11.15
C ALA A 204 25.94 -13.26 12.28
N SER A 205 26.06 -14.53 11.92
CA SER A 205 26.77 -15.49 12.75
C SER A 205 28.11 -14.83 13.09
N ARG A 206 28.31 -14.43 14.36
CA ARG A 206 29.65 -14.05 14.81
C ARG A 206 30.52 -15.28 14.56
N PRO A 207 31.60 -15.21 13.76
CA PRO A 207 32.53 -16.32 13.71
C PRO A 207 33.02 -16.53 15.14
N SER A 208 32.90 -17.76 15.62
CA SER A 208 33.43 -18.18 16.91
C SER A 208 34.85 -17.68 17.01
N THR A 209 35.12 -16.79 17.96
CA THR A 209 36.49 -16.34 18.22
C THR A 209 37.20 -17.52 18.85
N SER A 210 37.88 -18.31 18.02
CA SER A 210 38.85 -19.29 18.49
C SER A 210 39.97 -18.51 19.17
N THR A 211 40.10 -18.71 20.47
CA THR A 211 41.24 -18.32 21.27
C THR A 211 42.53 -18.79 20.61
N THR A 212 43.35 -17.87 20.11
CA THR A 212 44.77 -18.12 19.86
C THR A 212 45.58 -16.98 20.46
N SER A 213 46.32 -17.32 21.50
CA SER A 213 47.37 -16.53 22.14
C SER A 213 48.59 -16.35 21.22
N ARG A 214 49.08 -15.11 21.00
CA ARG A 214 50.45 -14.63 21.35
C ARG A 214 50.81 -13.30 20.67
N ALA A 215 51.09 -12.33 21.55
CA ALA A 215 52.27 -11.44 21.63
C ALA A 215 52.71 -10.52 20.46
N THR A 216 52.81 -9.23 20.82
CA THR A 216 53.79 -8.17 20.44
C THR A 216 53.83 -7.69 18.97
N SER A 217 53.73 -6.40 18.61
CA SER A 217 54.43 -5.21 19.14
C SER A 217 53.88 -3.89 18.54
N SER A 218 54.01 -2.81 19.31
CA SER A 218 54.08 -1.35 19.03
C SER A 218 53.57 -0.71 17.71
N SER A 219 52.67 0.28 17.83
CA SER A 219 52.92 1.71 17.51
C SER A 219 51.69 2.60 17.76
N SER A 220 51.95 3.87 18.07
CA SER A 220 51.12 4.88 18.76
C SER A 220 49.89 5.43 18.01
N PRO A 221 48.95 6.11 18.71
CA PRO A 221 47.65 6.50 18.16
C PRO A 221 47.64 7.94 17.60
N THR A 222 47.05 8.13 16.42
CA THR A 222 46.69 9.47 15.92
C THR A 222 45.17 9.61 15.81
N ASN A 223 44.73 10.65 16.48
CA ASN A 223 43.39 11.17 16.72
C ASN A 223 42.59 11.46 15.44
N CYS A 224 41.29 11.11 15.43
CA CYS A 224 40.30 11.79 14.59
C CYS A 224 38.92 11.70 15.24
N ARG A 225 38.63 12.65 16.14
CA ARG A 225 37.30 12.93 16.68
C ARG A 225 36.38 13.41 15.56
N ARG A 226 35.25 12.75 15.37
CA ARG A 226 34.04 13.34 14.76
C ARG A 226 32.92 13.30 15.79
N SER A 227 32.44 14.49 16.14
CA SER A 227 31.30 14.73 17.02
C SER A 227 29.99 14.30 16.33
N PRO A 228 29.03 13.64 17.02
CA PRO A 228 27.67 13.52 16.54
C PRO A 228 26.83 14.72 17.03
N GLY A 229 26.23 15.45 16.09
CA GLY A 229 25.20 16.43 16.38
C GLY A 229 23.89 15.72 16.79
N THR A 230 23.36 16.15 17.92
CA THR A 230 22.12 15.70 18.56
C THR A 230 20.89 16.22 17.81
N TRP A 231 20.04 15.33 17.33
CA TRP A 231 18.63 15.63 17.03
C TRP A 231 17.77 14.96 18.10
N ALA A 232 17.19 15.77 18.99
CA ALA A 232 16.26 15.32 20.01
C ALA A 232 14.92 14.99 19.36
N SER A 233 14.42 13.77 19.59
CA SER A 233 13.06 13.35 19.27
C SER A 233 12.33 13.10 20.59
N THR A 234 11.29 13.89 20.85
CA THR A 234 10.36 13.72 21.97
C THR A 234 9.22 12.80 21.51
N PRO A 235 8.83 11.77 22.28
CA PRO A 235 7.70 10.92 21.94
C PRO A 235 6.38 11.52 22.44
N ALA A 236 5.39 11.61 21.56
CA ALA A 236 3.99 11.75 21.97
C ALA A 236 3.48 10.39 22.45
N ALA A 237 2.94 10.37 23.66
CA ALA A 237 2.31 9.21 24.29
C ALA A 237 0.91 8.98 23.68
N TRP A 238 0.57 7.71 23.55
CA TRP A 238 -0.75 7.20 23.21
C TRP A 238 -1.73 7.34 24.36
#